data_AF-M4NGT9-F1
#
_entry.id   AF-M4NGT9-F1
#
_cell.length_a   1.000
_cell.length_b   1.000
_cell.length_c   1.000
_cell.angle_alpha   90.00
_cell.angle_beta   90.00
_cell.angle_gamma   90.00
#
_symmetry.space_group_name_H-M   'P 1'
#
loop_
_entity.id
_entity.type
_entity.pdbx_description
1 polymer ?
#
loop_
_entity_poly.entity_id
_entity_poly.type
_entity_poly.pdbx_seq_one_letter_code
_entity_poly.pdbx_strand_id
1 'polypeptide(L)'
;MADLLFLDTEWNNDAVRELVSLALVNADATQYFYAERAPRPGASSSFVSKVVYPLLDGGDAALSDENFGEQLRAFVASFDHPRIHFDGAIDKRQLARALAGFGTWSGEVPAWEPVLVTRQDVLGEQEVYFGCRPEKAARRHHAAVDAEALRAAYITIVGL
;
A
#
# COMPACT_ATOMS: atom_id res chain seq x y z
N MET A 1 9.60 5.81 19.66
CA MET A 1 8.53 6.48 18.88
C MET A 1 7.63 5.38 18.37
N ALA A 2 6.32 5.62 18.20
CA ALA A 2 5.47 4.60 17.57
C ALA A 2 5.93 4.38 16.13
N ASP A 3 6.03 3.12 15.69
CA ASP A 3 6.43 2.80 14.33
C ASP A 3 5.32 3.26 13.36
N LEU A 4 5.63 4.23 12.50
CA LEU A 4 4.67 4.72 11.51
C LEU A 4 4.94 4.04 10.18
N LEU A 5 3.90 3.45 9.61
CA LEU A 5 3.90 2.91 8.26
C LEU A 5 2.89 3.68 7.40
N PHE A 6 3.16 3.77 6.11
CA PHE A 6 2.32 4.41 5.10
C PHE A 6 1.94 3.38 4.06
N LEU A 7 0.64 3.26 3.81
CA LEU A 7 0.01 2.25 3.01
C LEU A 7 -0.62 2.87 1.78
N ASP A 8 -0.45 2.19 0.66
CA ASP A 8 -1.30 2.35 -0.51
C ASP A 8 -1.60 0.97 -1.11
N THR A 9 -2.76 0.84 -1.76
CA THR A 9 -3.16 -0.38 -2.45
C THR A 9 -3.80 -0.10 -3.80
N GLU A 10 -3.40 -0.91 -4.78
CA GLU A 10 -4.09 -0.96 -6.07
C GLU A 10 -5.06 -2.13 -6.09
N TRP A 11 -6.23 -1.93 -6.69
CA TRP A 11 -7.27 -2.96 -6.71
C TRP A 11 -8.10 -2.92 -7.99
N ASN A 12 -8.68 -4.07 -8.32
CA ASN A 12 -9.49 -4.27 -9.50
C ASN A 12 -10.97 -4.49 -9.14
N ASN A 13 -11.86 -4.12 -10.08
CA ASN A 13 -13.30 -4.36 -10.04
C ASN A 13 -14.02 -3.67 -8.88
N ASP A 14 -14.82 -2.64 -9.15
CA ASP A 14 -15.54 -1.87 -8.13
C ASP A 14 -16.47 -2.70 -7.22
N ALA A 15 -16.97 -3.82 -7.73
CA ALA A 15 -17.88 -4.70 -7.00
C ALA A 15 -17.15 -5.59 -5.99
N VAL A 16 -16.01 -6.16 -6.37
CA VAL A 16 -15.30 -7.17 -5.56
C VAL A 16 -14.05 -6.59 -4.87
N ARG A 17 -13.51 -5.51 -5.44
CA ARG A 17 -12.30 -4.80 -5.01
C ARG A 17 -11.18 -5.78 -4.74
N GLU A 18 -10.82 -6.53 -5.76
CA GLU A 18 -9.76 -7.53 -5.67
C GLU A 18 -8.41 -6.82 -5.62
N LEU A 19 -7.63 -7.05 -4.57
CA LEU A 19 -6.28 -6.50 -4.46
C LEU A 19 -5.46 -6.87 -5.71
N VAL A 20 -4.69 -5.91 -6.21
CA VAL A 20 -3.71 -6.05 -7.30
C VAL A 20 -2.31 -5.95 -6.73
N SER A 21 -2.01 -4.89 -5.98
CA SER A 21 -0.73 -4.70 -5.29
C SER A 21 -0.89 -3.90 -4.00
N LEU A 22 0.07 -4.02 -3.10
CA LEU A 22 0.11 -3.33 -1.81
C LEU A 22 1.53 -2.88 -1.53
N ALA A 23 1.67 -1.69 -0.95
CA ALA A 23 2.93 -1.23 -0.40
C ALA A 23 2.79 -0.75 1.04
N LEU A 24 3.86 -0.94 1.81
CA LEU A 24 4.08 -0.31 3.10
C LEU A 24 5.47 0.31 3.11
N VAL A 25 5.59 1.54 3.60
CA VAL A 25 6.90 2.19 3.83
C VAL A 25 6.91 2.78 5.22
N ASN A 26 8.02 2.63 5.95
CA ASN A 26 8.17 3.22 7.27
C ASN A 26 8.53 4.71 7.21
N ALA A 27 8.38 5.43 8.33
CA ALA A 27 8.58 6.89 8.38
C ALA A 27 9.93 7.38 7.83
N ASP A 28 11.03 6.69 8.11
CA ASP A 28 12.37 7.08 7.67
C ASP A 28 12.77 6.52 6.29
N ALA A 29 11.86 5.79 5.63
CA ALA A 29 12.05 5.15 4.33
C ALA A 29 13.21 4.12 4.28
N THR A 30 13.62 3.56 5.42
CA THR A 30 14.65 2.52 5.47
C THR A 30 14.09 1.09 5.33
N GLN A 31 12.81 0.90 5.65
CA GLN A 31 12.11 -0.37 5.52
C GLN A 31 10.86 -0.19 4.66
N TYR A 32 10.72 -1.04 3.66
CA TYR A 32 9.56 -1.06 2.79
C TYR A 32 9.17 -2.49 2.41
N PHE A 33 7.89 -2.67 2.12
CA PHE A 33 7.31 -3.87 1.56
C PHE A 33 6.54 -3.48 0.31
N TYR A 34 6.72 -4.22 -0.78
CA TYR A 34 5.91 -4.10 -1.99
C TYR A 34 5.65 -5.48 -2.55
N ALA A 35 4.39 -5.78 -2.85
CA ALA A 35 4.01 -7.04 -3.47
C ALA A 35 2.80 -6.86 -4.40
N GLU A 36 2.76 -7.72 -5.41
CA GLU A 36 1.74 -7.82 -6.45
C GLU A 36 1.15 -9.22 -6.41
N ARG A 37 -0.16 -9.34 -6.59
CA ARG A 37 -0.81 -10.65 -6.61
C ARG A 37 -0.56 -11.38 -7.92
N ALA A 38 -0.17 -12.66 -7.81
CA ALA A 38 0.05 -13.60 -8.89
C ALA A 38 -0.72 -14.92 -8.62
N PRO A 39 -1.68 -15.32 -9.47
CA PRO A 39 -2.12 -14.63 -10.69
C PRO A 39 -2.80 -13.28 -10.39
N ARG A 40 -2.70 -12.35 -11.33
CA ARG A 40 -3.43 -11.08 -11.26
C ARG A 40 -4.94 -11.35 -11.22
N PRO A 41 -5.73 -10.50 -10.54
CA PRO A 41 -7.18 -10.58 -10.62
C PRO A 41 -7.68 -10.58 -12.08
N GLY A 42 -8.64 -11.46 -12.36
CA GLY A 42 -9.26 -11.56 -13.68
C GLY A 42 -10.19 -10.38 -14.00
N ALA A 43 -10.62 -10.27 -15.26
CA ALA A 43 -11.60 -9.27 -15.74
C ALA A 43 -11.28 -7.84 -15.27
N SER A 44 -10.13 -7.31 -15.67
CA SER A 44 -9.71 -5.97 -15.28
C SER A 44 -10.60 -4.86 -15.83
N SER A 45 -10.81 -3.82 -15.03
CA SER A 45 -11.44 -2.60 -15.53
C SER A 45 -10.57 -1.97 -16.63
N SER A 46 -11.16 -1.11 -17.46
CA SER A 46 -10.41 -0.36 -18.48
C SER A 46 -9.35 0.55 -17.86
N PHE A 47 -9.57 1.02 -16.63
CA PHE A 47 -8.59 1.83 -15.91
C PHE A 47 -7.42 0.97 -15.44
N VAL A 48 -7.70 -0.12 -14.71
CA VAL A 48 -6.66 -1.01 -14.18
C VAL A 48 -5.80 -1.61 -15.30
N SER A 49 -6.42 -2.06 -16.39
CA SER A 49 -5.67 -2.60 -17.54
C SER A 49 -4.74 -1.59 -18.22
N LYS A 50 -5.11 -0.31 -18.27
CA LYS A 50 -4.36 0.74 -19.00
C LYS A 50 -3.42 1.55 -18.12
N VAL A 51 -3.69 1.63 -16.82
CA VAL A 51 -2.99 2.53 -15.91
C VAL A 51 -2.19 1.73 -14.88
N VAL A 52 -2.83 0.79 -14.16
CA VAL A 52 -2.19 0.05 -13.07
C VAL A 52 -1.30 -1.09 -13.59
N TYR A 53 -1.86 -2.00 -14.39
CA TYR A 53 -1.16 -3.20 -14.84
C TYR A 53 0.15 -2.94 -15.62
N PRO A 54 0.28 -1.86 -16.40
CA PRO A 54 1.55 -1.50 -17.06
C PRO A 54 2.62 -0.97 -16.10
N LEU A 55 2.25 -0.52 -14.90
CA LEU A 55 3.19 0.03 -13.92
C LEU A 55 3.80 -1.03 -13.00
N LEU A 56 3.18 -2.21 -12.94
CA LEU A 56 3.62 -3.33 -12.12
C LEU A 56 5.04 -3.79 -12.50
N ASP A 57 5.87 -4.00 -11.48
CA ASP A 57 7.26 -4.42 -11.58
C ASP A 57 7.37 -5.91 -11.97
N GLY A 58 6.42 -6.74 -11.54
CA GLY A 58 6.46 -8.19 -11.75
C GLY A 58 7.68 -8.86 -11.07
N GLY A 59 8.16 -9.98 -11.63
CA GLY A 59 9.34 -10.68 -11.13
C GLY A 59 9.19 -11.08 -9.65
N ASP A 60 10.14 -10.67 -8.82
CA ASP A 60 10.15 -10.97 -7.38
C ASP A 60 9.00 -10.32 -6.61
N ALA A 61 8.41 -9.24 -7.13
CA ALA A 61 7.24 -8.61 -6.52
C ALA A 61 5.94 -9.41 -6.77
N ALA A 62 5.91 -10.27 -7.79
CA ALA A 62 4.72 -11.04 -8.14
C ALA A 62 4.62 -12.32 -7.30
N LEU A 63 3.77 -12.30 -6.28
CA LEU A 63 3.65 -13.34 -5.26
C LEU A 63 2.32 -14.09 -5.32
N SER A 64 2.36 -15.39 -5.00
CA SER A 64 1.15 -16.14 -4.67
C SER A 64 0.47 -15.54 -3.44
N ASP A 65 -0.84 -15.73 -3.31
CA ASP A 65 -1.60 -15.26 -2.14
C ASP A 65 -1.01 -15.74 -0.80
N GLU A 66 -0.47 -16.96 -0.78
CA GLU A 66 0.23 -17.54 0.37
C GLU A 66 1.52 -16.76 0.72
N ASN A 67 2.43 -16.64 -0.25
CA ASN A 67 3.70 -15.93 -0.06
C ASN A 67 3.49 -14.44 0.25
N PHE A 68 2.51 -13.81 -0.40
CA PHE A 68 2.13 -12.43 -0.15
C PHE A 68 1.72 -12.25 1.32
N GLY A 69 0.77 -13.06 1.79
CA GLY A 69 0.30 -12.98 3.17
C GLY A 69 1.40 -13.27 4.19
N GLU A 70 2.24 -14.27 3.92
CA GLU A 70 3.37 -14.63 4.80
C GLU A 70 4.37 -13.48 4.93
N GLN A 71 4.87 -12.96 3.80
CA GLN A 71 5.85 -11.89 3.80
C GLN A 71 5.28 -10.59 4.38
N LEU A 72 4.02 -10.26 4.07
CA LEU A 72 3.35 -9.10 4.64
C LEU A 72 3.23 -9.21 6.17
N ARG A 73 2.81 -10.37 6.70
CA ARG A 73 2.74 -10.59 8.15
C ARG A 73 4.12 -10.47 8.79
N ALA A 74 5.15 -11.07 8.18
CA ALA A 74 6.52 -10.95 8.68
C ALA A 74 7.00 -9.50 8.70
N PHE A 75 6.70 -8.71 7.66
CA PHE A 75 7.03 -7.30 7.60
C PHE A 75 6.32 -6.50 8.71
N VAL A 76 5.00 -6.64 8.86
CA VAL A 76 4.25 -5.91 9.91
C VAL A 76 4.70 -6.33 11.31
N ALA A 77 4.99 -7.62 11.52
CA ALA A 77 5.50 -8.13 12.81
C ALA A 77 6.92 -7.67 13.15
N SER A 78 7.66 -7.06 12.21
CA SER A 78 8.98 -6.47 12.49
C SER A 78 8.90 -5.13 13.23
N PHE A 79 7.69 -4.58 13.40
CA PHE A 79 7.40 -3.32 14.10
C PHE A 79 6.61 -3.59 15.39
N ASP A 80 6.81 -2.77 16.42
CA ASP A 80 6.05 -2.89 17.68
C ASP A 80 4.74 -2.10 17.57
N HIS A 81 3.64 -2.81 17.28
CA HIS A 81 2.29 -2.26 17.14
C HIS A 81 2.25 -1.01 16.21
N PRO A 82 2.57 -1.16 14.91
CA PRO A 82 2.70 -0.02 14.02
C PRO A 82 1.38 0.71 13.80
N ARG A 83 1.47 2.04 13.64
CA ARG A 83 0.37 2.90 13.19
C ARG A 83 0.43 3.03 11.67
N ILE A 84 -0.54 2.44 10.98
CA ILE A 84 -0.56 2.34 9.52
C ILE A 84 -1.48 3.41 8.95
N HIS A 85 -0.87 4.35 8.21
CA HIS A 85 -1.48 5.54 7.64
C HIS A 85 -1.90 5.28 6.19
N PHE A 86 -3.12 5.62 5.83
CA PHE A 86 -3.67 5.50 4.49
C PHE A 86 -4.65 6.63 4.21
N ASP A 87 -4.82 7.04 2.96
CA ASP A 87 -5.73 8.10 2.54
C ASP A 87 -7.09 7.56 2.02
N GLY A 88 -7.17 6.27 1.69
CA GLY A 88 -8.40 5.58 1.31
C GLY A 88 -8.90 4.55 2.33
N ALA A 89 -10.21 4.58 2.62
CA ALA A 89 -10.82 3.56 3.47
C ALA A 89 -10.80 2.14 2.86
N ILE A 90 -10.55 2.04 1.54
CA ILE A 90 -10.40 0.76 0.84
C ILE A 90 -9.08 0.09 1.20
N ASP A 91 -7.99 0.85 1.33
CA ASP A 91 -6.65 0.35 1.64
C ASP A 91 -6.63 -0.41 2.97
N LYS A 92 -7.32 0.14 3.98
CA LYS A 92 -7.54 -0.54 5.25
C LYS A 92 -8.13 -1.94 5.08
N ARG A 93 -9.16 -2.08 4.23
CA ARG A 93 -9.85 -3.37 4.00
C ARG A 93 -8.94 -4.32 3.23
N GLN A 94 -8.19 -3.82 2.28
CA GLN A 94 -7.25 -4.62 1.50
C GLN A 94 -6.10 -5.15 2.33
N LEU A 95 -5.50 -4.29 3.16
CA LEU A 95 -4.46 -4.70 4.11
C LEU A 95 -4.98 -5.78 5.06
N ALA A 96 -6.16 -5.58 5.66
CA ALA A 96 -6.76 -6.57 6.55
C ALA A 96 -7.00 -7.92 5.85
N ARG A 97 -7.47 -7.90 4.59
CA ARG A 97 -7.68 -9.10 3.79
C ARG A 97 -6.37 -9.81 3.46
N ALA A 98 -5.33 -9.07 3.08
CA ALA A 98 -4.01 -9.64 2.77
C ALA A 98 -3.35 -10.25 4.01
N LEU A 99 -3.43 -9.57 5.17
CA LEU A 99 -2.94 -10.08 6.46
C LEU A 99 -3.64 -11.38 6.86
N ALA A 100 -4.94 -11.50 6.60
CA ALA A 100 -5.72 -12.72 6.77
C ALA A 100 -5.49 -13.78 5.67
N GLY A 101 -4.42 -13.65 4.86
CA GLY A 101 -4.09 -14.59 3.78
C GLY A 101 -5.22 -14.73 2.77
N PHE A 102 -5.95 -13.65 2.50
CA PHE A 102 -7.11 -13.67 1.60
C PHE A 102 -8.24 -14.62 2.04
N GLY A 103 -8.30 -14.97 3.34
CA GLY A 103 -9.28 -15.87 3.93
C GLY A 103 -8.79 -17.32 4.11
N THR A 104 -7.56 -17.63 3.70
CA THR A 104 -7.00 -18.98 3.85
C THR A 104 -6.14 -19.15 5.12
N TRP A 105 -5.73 -18.04 5.76
CA TRP A 105 -4.92 -18.06 6.98
C TRP A 105 -5.79 -18.11 8.23
N SER A 106 -5.44 -19.01 9.17
CA SER A 106 -6.15 -19.19 10.45
C SER A 106 -5.32 -18.83 11.68
N GLY A 107 -4.07 -18.41 11.51
CA GLY A 107 -3.21 -17.98 12.61
C GLY A 107 -3.49 -16.55 13.05
N GLU A 108 -2.77 -16.09 14.06
CA GLU A 108 -2.87 -14.71 14.52
C GLU A 108 -2.35 -13.73 13.47
N VAL A 109 -3.04 -12.60 13.34
CA VAL A 109 -2.62 -11.47 12.53
C VAL A 109 -1.84 -10.51 13.42
N PRO A 110 -0.66 -10.01 12.99
CA PRO A 110 0.08 -9.01 13.74
C PRO A 110 -0.81 -7.80 14.09
N ALA A 111 -0.69 -7.29 15.32
CA ALA A 111 -1.45 -6.13 15.76
C ALA A 111 -0.99 -4.87 15.02
N TRP A 112 -1.92 -3.99 14.69
CA TRP A 112 -1.65 -2.70 14.05
C TRP A 112 -2.78 -1.71 14.34
N GLU A 113 -2.46 -0.41 14.33
CA GLU A 113 -3.42 0.67 14.53
C GLU A 113 -3.72 1.37 13.19
N PRO A 114 -4.98 1.39 12.72
CA PRO A 114 -5.35 2.07 11.48
C PRO A 114 -5.44 3.60 11.68
N VAL A 115 -4.81 4.37 10.79
CA VAL A 115 -4.90 5.84 10.76
C VAL A 115 -5.36 6.31 9.38
N LEU A 116 -6.61 6.75 9.27
CA LEU A 116 -7.09 7.40 8.05
C LEU A 116 -6.60 8.83 8.00
N VAL A 117 -5.81 9.17 6.98
CA VAL A 117 -5.30 10.52 6.74
C VAL A 117 -6.36 11.34 6.03
N THR A 118 -7.09 12.16 6.79
CA THR A 118 -8.12 13.09 6.25
C THR A 118 -7.64 14.55 6.18
N ARG A 119 -6.40 14.79 6.60
CA ARG A 119 -5.78 16.11 6.70
C ARG A 119 -5.52 16.70 5.31
N GLN A 120 -6.22 17.78 4.99
CA GLN A 120 -6.15 18.40 3.65
C GLN A 120 -4.79 19.02 3.34
N ASP A 121 -4.04 19.46 4.36
CA ASP A 121 -2.68 19.95 4.19
C ASP A 121 -1.71 18.82 3.80
N VAL A 122 -1.86 17.63 4.39
CA VAL A 122 -1.10 16.43 3.97
C VAL A 122 -1.45 16.03 2.54
N LEU A 123 -2.74 15.94 2.20
CA LEU A 123 -3.15 15.57 0.84
C LEU A 123 -2.73 16.63 -0.20
N GLY A 124 -2.75 17.91 0.17
CA GLY A 124 -2.20 18.99 -0.66
C GLY A 124 -0.70 18.85 -0.88
N GLU A 125 0.06 18.53 0.16
CA GLU A 125 1.52 18.31 0.06
C GLU A 125 1.86 17.06 -0.77
N GLN A 126 1.02 16.04 -0.77
CA GLN A 126 1.16 14.87 -1.65
C GLN A 126 1.05 15.28 -3.12
N GLU A 127 0.12 16.17 -3.47
CA GLU A 127 0.03 16.73 -4.81
C GLU A 127 1.27 17.57 -5.17
N VAL A 128 1.81 18.35 -4.23
CA VAL A 128 3.08 19.07 -4.40
C VAL A 128 4.24 18.10 -4.63
N TYR A 129 4.32 17.01 -3.87
CA TYR A 129 5.36 15.98 -4.01
C TYR A 129 5.46 15.48 -5.45
N PHE A 130 4.33 15.17 -6.06
CA PHE A 130 4.25 14.72 -7.45
C PHE A 130 4.49 15.85 -8.45
N GLY A 131 3.98 17.06 -8.19
CA GLY A 131 4.25 18.23 -9.03
C GLY A 131 5.73 18.55 -9.15
N CYS A 132 6.51 18.27 -8.10
CA CYS A 132 7.96 18.44 -8.09
C CYS A 132 8.76 17.22 -8.59
N ARG A 133 8.10 16.08 -8.85
CA ARG A 133 8.75 14.81 -9.23
C ARG A 133 8.04 14.16 -10.42
N PRO A 134 8.24 14.66 -11.65
CA PRO A 134 7.53 14.17 -12.84
C PRO A 134 7.71 12.67 -13.08
N GLU A 135 8.87 12.11 -12.75
CA GLU A 135 9.16 10.68 -12.85
C GLU A 135 8.34 9.82 -11.88
N LYS A 136 8.04 10.35 -10.69
CA LYS A 136 7.12 9.71 -9.73
C LYS A 136 5.67 9.93 -10.15
N ALA A 137 5.33 11.12 -10.62
CA ALA A 137 4.00 11.43 -11.12
C ALA A 137 3.59 10.51 -12.30
N ALA A 138 4.54 10.19 -13.19
CA ALA A 138 4.33 9.25 -14.29
C ALA A 138 4.04 7.81 -13.84
N ARG A 139 4.33 7.49 -12.57
CA ARG A 139 4.05 6.20 -11.93
C ARG A 139 2.99 6.30 -10.83
N ARG A 140 2.17 7.36 -10.78
CA ARG A 140 0.95 7.35 -9.96
C ARG A 140 0.11 6.12 -10.32
N HIS A 141 -0.54 5.54 -9.32
CA HIS A 141 -1.20 4.23 -9.36
C HIS A 141 -0.25 3.03 -9.31
N HIS A 142 0.91 3.25 -8.72
CA HIS A 142 1.82 2.20 -8.30
C HIS A 142 1.94 2.28 -6.79
N ALA A 143 1.48 1.23 -6.08
CA ALA A 143 1.33 1.30 -4.64
C ALA A 143 2.58 1.78 -3.88
N ALA A 144 3.79 1.34 -4.29
CA ALA A 144 5.02 1.80 -3.63
C ALA A 144 5.33 3.30 -3.87
N VAL A 145 4.93 3.84 -5.02
CA VAL A 145 5.10 5.26 -5.35
C VAL A 145 4.12 6.11 -4.57
N ASP A 146 2.86 5.67 -4.48
CA ASP A 146 1.81 6.42 -3.81
C ASP A 146 1.96 6.36 -2.28
N ALA A 147 2.36 5.22 -1.72
CA ALA A 147 2.72 5.09 -0.30
C ALA A 147 3.91 5.99 0.08
N GLU A 148 4.95 6.09 -0.75
CA GLU A 148 6.09 6.99 -0.53
C GLU A 148 5.68 8.46 -0.65
N ALA A 149 4.77 8.81 -1.56
CA ALA A 149 4.25 10.16 -1.68
C ALA A 149 3.44 10.56 -0.42
N LEU A 150 2.56 9.67 0.07
CA LEU A 150 1.82 9.88 1.31
C LEU A 150 2.76 10.02 2.51
N ARG A 151 3.78 9.16 2.62
CA ARG A 151 4.84 9.26 3.63
C ARG A 151 5.50 10.63 3.59
N ALA A 152 6.08 10.99 2.45
CA ALA A 152 6.83 12.24 2.30
C ALA A 152 5.96 13.46 2.64
N ALA A 153 4.70 13.48 2.20
CA ALA A 153 3.76 14.54 2.52
C ALA A 153 3.46 14.62 4.02
N TYR A 154 3.17 13.48 4.65
CA TYR A 154 2.86 13.42 6.08
C TYR A 154 4.05 13.87 6.94
N ILE A 155 5.27 13.41 6.64
CA ILE A 155 6.48 13.82 7.35
C ILE A 155 6.70 15.33 7.23
N THR A 156 6.55 15.89 6.04
CA THR A 156 6.72 17.34 5.81
C THR A 156 5.72 18.18 6.62
N ILE A 157 4.46 17.75 6.70
CA ILE A 157 3.38 18.54 7.30
C ILE A 157 3.24 18.33 8.80
N VAL A 158 3.36 17.09 9.27
CA VAL A 158 3.14 16.75 10.69
C VAL A 158 4.42 16.93 11.49
N GLY A 159 5.58 16.74 10.87
CA GLY A 159 6.86 16.67 11.55
C GLY A 159 7.01 15.39 12.36
N LEU A 160 8.18 14.77 12.28
CA LEU A 160 8.64 13.73 13.20
C LEU A 160 9.96 14.16 13.85
#